data_AF-A0A0Q4LGA9-F1
#
_entry.id   AF-A0A0Q4LGA9-F1
#
_cell.length_a   1.000
_cell.length_b   1.000
_cell.length_c   1.000
_cell.angle_alpha   90.00
_cell.angle_beta   90.00
_cell.angle_gamma   90.00
#
_symmetry.space_group_name_H-M   'P 1'
#
loop_
_entity.id
_entity.type
_entity.pdbx_description
1 polymer ?
#
loop_
_entity_poly.entity_id
_entity_poly.type
_entity_poly.pdbx_seq_one_letter_code
_entity_poly.pdbx_strand_id
1 'polypeptide(L)' 'MAWYLGTMKKIYYILFLSIGMLACSKQNEITADTDNETYTPCGTYKSGQKLYQGSKGGCFYYNSKGNKEYVERSACKC' A
#
# COMPACT_ATOMS: atom_id res chain seq x y z
N MET A 1 33.87 40.86 28.18
CA MET A 1 33.86 40.19 26.86
C MET A 1 34.34 38.77 27.06
N ALA A 2 33.42 37.89 27.47
CA ALA A 2 33.73 36.48 27.71
C ALA A 2 33.45 35.68 26.44
N TRP A 3 34.43 34.88 26.06
CA TRP A 3 34.57 34.22 24.78
C TRP A 3 33.67 32.97 24.75
N TYR A 4 32.59 33.00 23.99
CA TYR A 4 31.79 31.81 23.69
C TYR A 4 32.29 31.17 22.40
N LEU A 5 33.35 30.37 22.50
CA LEU A 5 33.74 29.41 21.47
C LEU A 5 33.89 28.04 22.14
N GLY A 6 33.08 27.06 21.76
CA GLY A 6 33.42 25.67 22.07
C GLY A 6 32.31 24.65 22.29
N THR A 7 31.15 24.74 21.64
CA THR A 7 30.17 23.61 21.68
C THR A 7 29.46 23.35 20.34
N MET A 8 30.12 23.60 19.21
CA MET A 8 29.56 23.32 17.87
C MET A 8 30.14 22.02 17.28
N LYS A 9 30.00 20.89 17.97
CA LYS A 9 30.26 19.57 17.36
C LYS A 9 29.25 18.49 17.75
N LYS A 10 28.49 18.71 18.84
CA LYS A 10 27.39 17.83 19.26
C LYS A 10 26.01 18.33 18.82
N ILE A 11 25.87 19.60 18.45
CA ILE A 11 24.62 20.19 17.93
C ILE A 11 24.25 19.61 16.55
N TYR A 12 25.24 19.24 15.73
CA TYR A 12 25.02 18.54 14.45
C TYR A 12 24.25 17.22 14.60
N TYR A 13 24.45 16.50 15.71
CA TYR A 13 23.75 15.23 15.95
C TYR A 13 22.26 15.39 16.22
N ILE A 14 21.82 16.57 16.69
CA ILE A 14 20.40 16.86 16.97
C ILE A 14 19.66 17.23 15.67
N LEU A 15 20.36 17.83 14.69
CA LEU A 15 19.80 18.21 13.38
C LEU A 15 19.64 17.04 12.41
N PHE A 16 20.37 15.92 12.61
CA PHE A 16 20.31 14.75 11.74
C PHE A 16 19.18 13.75 12.08
N LEU A 17 18.55 13.89 13.26
CA LEU A 17 17.54 12.96 13.77
C LEU A 17 16.10 13.25 13.30
N SER A 18 15.87 14.37 12.61
CA SER A 18 14.54 14.79 12.14
C SER A 18 14.26 14.43 10.66
N ILE A 19 15.26 14.00 9.89
CA ILE A 19 15.10 13.63 8.47
C ILE A 19 14.81 12.14 8.39
N GLY A 20 13.61 11.73 8.81
CA GLY A 20 13.26 10.31 8.86
C GLY A 20 11.79 9.96 8.77
N MET A 21 10.91 10.91 8.45
CA MET A 21 9.49 10.62 8.23
C MET A 21 8.99 11.31 6.95
N LEU A 22 9.56 10.91 5.81
CA LEU A 22 8.84 11.02 4.54
C LEU A 22 7.90 9.80 4.44
N ALA A 23 6.84 9.81 5.25
CA ALA A 23 5.77 8.82 5.14
C ALA A 23 4.98 9.11 3.87
N CYS A 24 5.03 8.17 2.92
CA CYS A 24 4.21 8.19 1.72
C CYS A 24 2.78 7.77 2.11
N SER A 25 1.88 8.73 2.31
CA SER A 25 0.45 8.42 2.40
C SER A 25 -0.09 8.22 0.99
N LYS A 26 -0.34 6.97 0.58
CA LYS A 26 -1.30 6.71 -0.50
C LYS A 26 -2.69 6.94 0.07
N GLN A 27 -3.37 8.03 -0.32
CA GLN A 27 -4.82 8.12 -0.20
C GLN A 27 -5.45 6.97 -1.01
N ASN A 28 -6.14 6.07 -0.31
CA ASN A 28 -7.28 5.39 -0.90
C ASN A 28 -8.45 5.56 0.06
N GLU A 29 -9.34 6.46 -0.31
CA GLU A 29 -10.59 6.73 0.38
C GLU A 29 -11.53 5.56 0.10
N ILE A 30 -11.78 4.73 1.13
CA ILE A 30 -12.86 3.75 1.08
C ILE A 30 -13.75 4.02 2.28
N THR A 31 -14.92 4.53 1.96
CA THR A 31 -16.01 4.81 2.86
C THR A 31 -16.60 3.51 3.43
N ALA A 32 -16.77 3.51 4.75
CA ALA A 32 -17.72 2.76 5.57
C ALA A 32 -18.08 1.29 5.19
N ASP A 33 -17.35 0.39 5.87
CA ASP A 33 -17.85 -0.71 6.72
C ASP A 33 -18.43 -2.02 6.10
N THR A 34 -18.18 -3.13 6.81
CA THR A 34 -18.39 -4.56 6.50
C THR A 34 -17.19 -5.21 5.79
N ASP A 35 -16.18 -5.62 6.55
CA ASP A 35 -15.09 -6.55 6.15
C ASP A 35 -14.58 -6.35 4.71
N ASN A 36 -14.49 -5.09 4.29
CA ASN A 36 -14.36 -4.73 2.88
C ASN A 36 -12.88 -4.76 2.54
N GLU A 37 -12.33 -5.97 2.39
CA GLU A 37 -11.00 -6.14 1.81
C GLU A 37 -11.05 -5.52 0.41
N THR A 38 -10.60 -4.27 0.29
CA THR A 38 -10.45 -3.62 -1.00
C THR A 38 -9.26 -4.22 -1.71
N TYR A 39 -9.58 -5.17 -2.57
CA TYR A 39 -8.60 -5.79 -3.43
C TYR A 39 -8.28 -4.86 -4.60
N THR A 40 -7.00 -4.71 -4.90
CA THR A 40 -6.55 -3.92 -6.05
C THR A 40 -6.93 -4.66 -7.33
N PRO A 41 -7.63 -4.03 -8.28
CA PRO A 41 -7.88 -4.61 -9.59
C PRO A 41 -6.53 -4.72 -10.31
N CYS A 42 -6.22 -5.91 -10.79
CA CYS A 42 -4.89 -6.18 -11.33
C CYS A 42 -4.91 -6.53 -12.82
N GLY A 43 -6.06 -6.94 -13.36
CA GLY A 43 -6.17 -7.25 -14.78
C GLY A 43 -7.52 -7.78 -15.19
N THR A 44 -7.54 -8.52 -16.29
CA THR A 44 -8.76 -9.05 -16.90
C THR A 44 -8.58 -10.53 -17.22
N TYR A 45 -9.56 -11.33 -16.82
CA TYR A 45 -9.62 -12.74 -17.15
C TYR A 45 -9.94 -12.93 -18.64
N LYS A 46 -9.65 -14.12 -19.19
CA LYS A 46 -9.78 -14.40 -20.64
C LYS A 46 -11.18 -14.10 -21.22
N SER A 47 -12.19 -14.16 -20.36
CA SER A 47 -13.62 -13.89 -20.61
C SER A 47 -14.04 -12.43 -20.46
N GLY A 48 -13.13 -11.50 -20.12
CA GLY A 48 -13.43 -10.07 -19.93
C GLY A 48 -13.77 -9.66 -18.48
N GLN A 49 -13.72 -10.59 -17.52
CA GLN A 49 -14.02 -10.31 -16.11
C GLN A 49 -12.85 -9.60 -15.42
N LYS A 50 -13.12 -8.59 -14.59
CA LYS A 50 -12.08 -7.91 -13.79
C LYS A 50 -11.51 -8.86 -12.73
N LEU A 51 -10.19 -8.98 -12.70
CA LEU A 51 -9.46 -9.75 -11.71
C LEU A 51 -8.97 -8.85 -10.58
N TYR A 52 -9.00 -9.41 -9.39
CA TYR A 52 -8.62 -8.79 -8.14
C TYR A 52 -7.58 -9.66 -7.44
N GLN A 53 -6.54 -9.02 -6.90
CA GLN A 53 -5.49 -9.72 -6.16
C GLN A 53 -5.89 -9.88 -4.69
N GLY A 54 -5.99 -11.12 -4.22
CA GLY A 54 -6.26 -11.46 -2.83
C GLY A 54 -5.02 -11.31 -1.93
N SER A 55 -5.26 -11.11 -0.64
CA SER A 55 -4.23 -10.93 0.40
C SER A 55 -3.22 -12.09 0.50
N LYS A 56 -3.60 -13.31 0.11
CA LYS A 56 -2.75 -14.51 0.10
C LYS A 56 -2.03 -14.78 -1.24
N GLY A 57 -2.02 -13.81 -2.16
CA GLY A 57 -1.34 -13.94 -3.46
C GLY A 57 -2.05 -14.86 -4.47
N GLY A 58 -3.34 -15.13 -4.24
CA GLY A 58 -4.26 -15.71 -5.22
C GLY A 58 -5.09 -14.62 -5.90
N CYS A 59 -5.72 -14.93 -7.02
CA CYS A 59 -6.47 -13.96 -7.81
C CYS A 59 -7.88 -14.46 -8.02
N PHE A 60 -8.85 -13.55 -8.04
CA PHE A 60 -10.25 -13.93 -8.14
C PHE A 60 -11.02 -12.87 -8.94
N TYR A 61 -12.20 -13.23 -9.42
CA TYR A 61 -13.17 -12.29 -9.99
C TYR A 61 -14.53 -12.43 -9.28
N TYR A 62 -15.40 -11.45 -9.49
CA TYR A 62 -16.79 -11.54 -9.07
C TYR A 62 -17.63 -12.11 -10.21
N ASN A 63 -18.32 -13.23 -9.97
CA ASN A 63 -19.23 -13.81 -10.94
C ASN A 63 -20.52 -12.96 -11.08
N SER A 64 -21.43 -13.36 -11.98
CA SER A 64 -22.69 -12.63 -12.20
C SER A 64 -23.61 -12.58 -10.96
N LYS A 65 -23.39 -13.46 -9.99
CA LYS A 65 -24.11 -13.51 -8.70
C LYS A 65 -23.42 -12.67 -7.61
N GLY A 66 -22.29 -12.02 -7.91
CA GLY A 66 -21.50 -11.24 -6.95
C GLY A 66 -20.61 -12.08 -6.03
N ASN A 67 -20.44 -13.38 -6.29
CA ASN A 67 -19.59 -14.25 -5.49
C ASN A 67 -18.14 -14.24 -6.00
N LYS A 68 -17.19 -14.38 -5.08
CA LYS A 68 -15.76 -14.50 -5.40
C LYS A 68 -15.46 -15.88 -5.99
N GLU A 69 -14.92 -15.92 -7.19
CA GLU A 69 -14.41 -17.13 -7.83
C GLU A 69 -12.90 -17.00 -8.05
N TYR A 70 -12.13 -17.88 -7.42
CA TYR A 70 -10.68 -17.90 -7.54
C TYR A 70 -10.27 -18.53 -8.86
N VAL A 71 -9.29 -17.91 -9.51
CA VAL A 71 -8.69 -18.41 -10.74
C VAL A 71 -7.34 -19.05 -10.46
N GLU A 72 -6.91 -19.90 -11.39
CA GLU A 72 -5.57 -20.45 -11.38
C GLU A 72 -4.50 -19.34 -11.40
N ARG A 73 -3.34 -19.61 -10.83
CA ARG A 73 -2.22 -18.67 -10.82
C ARG A 73 -1.73 -18.30 -12.23
N SER A 74 -1.82 -19.24 -13.17
CA SER A 74 -1.54 -19.03 -14.60
C SER A 74 -2.51 -18.04 -15.27
N ALA A 75 -3.74 -17.99 -14.76
CA ALA A 75 -4.81 -17.11 -15.20
C ALA A 75 -4.81 -15.77 -14.47
N CYS A 76 -4.08 -15.68 -13.36
CA CYS A 76 -3.86 -14.44 -12.66
C CYS A 76 -2.97 -13.52 -13.52
N LYS A 77 -3.61 -12.59 -14.22
CA LYS A 77 -2.95 -11.51 -14.94
C LYS A 77 -2.91 -10.25 -14.07
N CYS A 78 -2.41 -10.43 -12.86
CA CYS A 78 -1.78 -9.38 -12.07
C CYS A 78 -0.28 -9.44 -12.39
#